data_AF-A0AAD9K3H5-F1
#
_entry.id   AF-A0AAD9K3H5-F1
#
_cell.length_a   1.000
_cell.length_b   1.000
_cell.length_c   1.000
_cell.angle_alpha   90.00
_cell.angle_beta   90.00
_cell.angle_gamma   90.00
#
_symmetry.space_group_name_H-M   'P 1'
#
loop_
_entity.id
_entity.type
_entity.pdbx_description
1 polymer ?
#
loop_
_entity_poly.entity_id
_entity_poly.type
_entity_poly.pdbx_seq_one_letter_code
_entity_poly.pdbx_strand_id
1 'polypeptide(L)'
;MTRLPKTLLLLFAVCNLSLRSTNAVCSTCDNLISVPAGYTEVTYTETPEELQNPNRGFLKLNSAKSSSYRPLKVSSLERYRSEDGITMHWRQFVLDEFVSSDITKEFLDNIRSDLETIRNARFTTVTRILYVKEMPENGEAPYGDATKEWMLRHIEQLSPIFSEYEDVIDVVQAGFIGVWGEWYYTTHFGDPHHRDYDNPDNIDGYTPQQWQDRKEVLFALIDSVPSSMLVTLHF
;
A
#
# COMPACT_ATOMS: atom_id res chain seq x y z
N MET A 1 31.13 -24.69 13.85
CA MET A 1 30.09 -23.77 14.36
C MET A 1 28.77 -24.16 13.73
N THR A 2 27.98 -24.90 14.51
CA THR A 2 26.73 -25.56 14.12
C THR A 2 25.57 -24.56 14.09
N ARG A 3 24.81 -24.56 13.00
CA ARG A 3 23.57 -23.77 12.83
C ARG A 3 22.50 -24.29 13.79
N LEU A 4 21.91 -23.40 14.58
CA LEU A 4 20.68 -23.66 15.34
C LEU A 4 19.49 -23.80 14.38
N PRO A 5 18.59 -24.79 14.57
CA PRO A 5 17.39 -24.93 13.76
C PRO A 5 16.37 -23.85 14.16
N LYS A 6 15.72 -23.26 13.15
CA LYS A 6 14.61 -22.34 13.31
C LYS A 6 13.41 -23.12 13.86
N THR A 7 13.07 -22.91 15.13
CA THR A 7 11.80 -23.38 15.70
C THR A 7 10.68 -22.60 15.04
N LEU A 8 9.99 -23.25 14.10
CA LEU A 8 8.77 -22.74 13.48
C LEU A 8 7.67 -22.76 14.54
N LEU A 9 7.37 -21.59 15.12
CA LEU A 9 6.25 -21.42 16.03
C LEU A 9 4.96 -21.39 15.18
N LEU A 10 4.35 -22.55 14.92
CA LEU A 10 2.99 -22.60 14.39
C LEU A 10 2.02 -22.24 15.51
N LEU A 11 1.52 -20.99 15.51
CA LEU A 11 0.26 -20.69 16.20
C LEU A 11 -0.89 -21.29 15.40
N PHE A 12 -1.44 -22.41 15.87
CA PHE A 12 -2.76 -22.86 15.44
C PHE A 12 -3.82 -22.09 16.24
N ALA A 13 -4.36 -21.04 15.64
CA ALA A 13 -5.60 -20.43 16.12
C ALA A 13 -6.78 -21.23 15.55
N VAL A 14 -7.32 -22.17 16.34
CA VAL A 14 -8.61 -22.80 16.02
C VAL A 14 -9.71 -21.81 16.44
N CYS A 15 -10.03 -20.87 15.54
CA CYS A 15 -11.18 -20.01 15.70
C CYS A 15 -12.43 -20.80 15.30
N ASN A 16 -13.10 -21.44 16.26
CA ASN A 16 -14.43 -22.00 16.05
C ASN A 16 -15.44 -20.85 15.98
N LEU A 17 -15.60 -20.27 14.79
CA LEU A 17 -16.70 -19.36 14.49
C LEU A 17 -17.98 -20.21 14.40
N SER A 18 -18.71 -20.38 15.51
CA SER A 18 -19.96 -21.12 15.51
C SER A 18 -21.08 -20.29 14.87
N LEU A 19 -21.17 -20.32 13.55
CA LEU A 19 -22.40 -20.04 12.82
C LEU A 19 -22.96 -21.35 12.29
N ARG A 20 -23.95 -21.86 13.02
CA ARG A 20 -24.80 -23.03 12.75
C ARG A 20 -24.09 -24.39 12.83
N SER A 21 -24.67 -25.25 13.66
CA SER A 21 -24.35 -26.66 13.82
C SER A 21 -24.48 -27.41 12.48
N THR A 22 -23.36 -27.56 11.76
CA THR A 22 -23.18 -28.66 10.82
C THR A 22 -22.17 -29.62 11.46
N ASN A 23 -22.65 -30.83 11.78
CA ASN A 23 -21.82 -31.92 12.29
C ASN A 23 -20.91 -32.42 11.16
N ALA A 24 -19.83 -31.70 10.88
CA ALA A 24 -18.69 -32.24 10.15
C ALA A 24 -17.76 -32.89 11.19
N VAL A 25 -18.03 -34.16 11.51
CA VAL A 25 -17.14 -34.97 12.36
C VAL A 25 -15.88 -35.28 11.55
N CYS A 26 -14.78 -34.61 11.86
CA CYS A 26 -13.44 -35.01 11.45
C CYS A 26 -13.13 -36.36 12.12
N SER A 27 -13.12 -37.46 11.35
CA SER A 27 -12.98 -38.83 11.86
C SER A 27 -11.57 -39.19 12.38
N THR A 28 -10.60 -38.28 12.24
CA THR A 28 -9.21 -38.47 12.70
C THR A 28 -8.73 -37.36 13.64
N CYS A 29 -9.62 -36.46 14.05
CA CYS A 29 -9.29 -35.47 15.05
C CYS A 29 -9.50 -36.16 16.41
N ASP A 30 -8.44 -36.74 16.98
CA ASP A 30 -8.46 -37.20 18.37
C ASP A 30 -9.01 -36.05 19.22
N ASN A 31 -10.15 -36.28 19.87
CA ASN A 31 -10.67 -35.34 20.85
C ASN A 31 -9.55 -35.12 21.87
N LEU A 32 -8.98 -33.92 21.93
CA LEU A 32 -7.99 -33.59 22.94
C LEU A 32 -8.70 -33.62 24.30
N ILE A 33 -8.55 -34.73 25.02
CA ILE A 33 -9.18 -34.96 26.35
C ILE A 33 -8.51 -34.08 27.42
N SER A 34 -7.29 -33.57 27.16
CA SER A 34 -6.58 -32.64 28.03
C SER A 34 -5.52 -31.86 27.25
N VAL A 35 -5.12 -30.71 27.79
CA VAL A 35 -4.04 -29.89 27.23
C VAL A 35 -2.72 -30.65 27.34
N PRO A 36 -1.98 -30.87 26.23
CA PRO A 36 -0.69 -31.57 26.27
C PRO A 36 0.32 -30.88 27.20
N ALA A 37 1.21 -31.67 27.80
CA ALA A 37 2.26 -31.14 28.68
C ALA A 37 3.12 -30.08 27.95
N GLY A 38 3.36 -28.94 28.60
CA GLY A 38 4.09 -27.81 28.02
C GLY A 38 3.20 -26.76 27.33
N TYR A 39 1.89 -26.95 27.32
CA TYR A 39 0.91 -25.99 26.84
C TYR A 39 0.07 -25.44 28.01
N THR A 40 -0.34 -24.18 27.89
CA THR A 40 -1.18 -23.49 28.87
C THR A 40 -2.58 -23.32 28.30
N GLU A 41 -3.60 -23.71 29.06
CA GLU A 41 -4.98 -23.40 28.73
C GLU A 41 -5.23 -21.89 28.90
N VAL A 42 -5.75 -21.24 27.86
CA VAL A 42 -6.15 -19.82 27.90
C VAL A 42 -7.64 -19.74 27.63
N THR A 43 -8.40 -19.31 28.64
CA THR A 43 -9.85 -19.05 28.50
C THR A 43 -10.06 -17.60 28.06
N TYR A 44 -10.73 -17.41 26.93
CA TYR A 44 -11.12 -16.09 26.45
C TYR A 44 -12.56 -15.81 26.88
N THR A 45 -12.81 -14.63 27.45
CA THR A 45 -14.16 -14.13 27.73
C THR A 45 -14.56 -13.13 26.67
N GLU A 46 -15.81 -13.17 26.22
CA GLU A 46 -16.35 -12.13 25.34
C GLU A 46 -16.28 -10.77 26.03
N THR A 47 -16.06 -9.72 25.23
CA THR A 47 -16.09 -8.34 25.70
C THR A 47 -16.92 -7.50 24.74
N PRO A 48 -17.76 -6.58 25.24
CA PRO A 48 -18.42 -5.58 24.42
C PRO A 48 -17.50 -4.40 24.08
N GLU A 49 -16.26 -4.38 24.60
CA GLU A 49 -15.30 -3.33 24.30
C GLU A 49 -14.92 -3.30 22.82
N GLU A 50 -14.80 -2.08 22.28
CA GLU A 50 -14.30 -1.88 20.93
C GLU A 50 -12.80 -2.17 20.90
N LEU A 51 -12.43 -3.30 20.31
CA LEU A 51 -11.04 -3.69 20.15
C LEU A 51 -10.44 -2.96 18.95
N GLN A 52 -9.43 -2.13 19.23
CA GLN A 52 -8.64 -1.52 18.17
C GLN A 52 -7.89 -2.62 17.41
N ASN A 53 -7.98 -2.58 16.08
CA ASN A 53 -7.39 -3.58 15.19
C ASN A 53 -6.21 -2.96 14.42
N PRO A 54 -5.05 -2.71 15.07
CA PRO A 54 -3.94 -2.02 14.43
C PRO A 54 -3.49 -2.78 13.17
N ASN A 55 -3.16 -2.03 12.12
CA ASN A 55 -2.68 -2.52 10.83
C ASN A 55 -3.66 -3.45 10.10
N ARG A 56 -4.95 -3.41 10.45
CA ARG A 56 -5.99 -4.26 9.86
C ARG A 56 -7.33 -3.51 9.77
N GLY A 57 -8.17 -3.96 8.85
CA GLY A 57 -9.55 -3.48 8.71
C GLY A 57 -9.70 -2.36 7.68
N PHE A 58 -10.66 -1.46 7.93
CA PHE A 58 -10.99 -0.38 7.01
C PHE A 58 -9.95 0.73 7.02
N LEU A 59 -9.86 1.44 5.90
CA LEU A 59 -8.90 2.52 5.66
C LEU A 59 -9.65 3.84 5.47
N LYS A 60 -9.09 4.94 5.96
CA LYS A 60 -9.53 6.29 5.57
C LYS A 60 -8.58 6.91 4.55
N LEU A 61 -9.10 7.32 3.39
CA LEU A 61 -8.33 7.93 2.31
C LEU A 61 -8.22 9.46 2.49
N ASN A 62 -7.00 9.98 2.34
CA ASN A 62 -6.77 11.40 2.10
C ASN A 62 -5.53 11.64 1.22
N SER A 63 -5.53 12.72 0.45
CA SER A 63 -4.45 13.07 -0.48
C SER A 63 -3.79 14.41 -0.11
N ALA A 64 -2.49 14.54 -0.34
CA ALA A 64 -1.72 15.77 -0.28
C ALA A 64 -1.10 16.05 -1.65
N LYS A 65 -1.38 17.22 -2.23
CA LYS A 65 -0.79 17.67 -3.50
C LYS A 65 0.42 18.55 -3.24
N SER A 66 1.48 18.47 -4.06
CA SER A 66 2.60 19.41 -3.99
C SER A 66 2.17 20.85 -4.18
N SER A 67 1.32 21.11 -5.18
CA SER A 67 0.80 22.44 -5.52
C SER A 67 -0.05 23.11 -4.44
N SER A 68 -0.58 22.34 -3.50
CA SER A 68 -1.57 22.80 -2.52
C SER A 68 -1.51 21.98 -1.24
N TYR A 69 -0.29 21.73 -0.76
CA TYR A 69 -0.04 20.86 0.37
C TYR A 69 -0.81 21.30 1.63
N ARG A 70 -1.48 20.32 2.25
CA ARG A 70 -2.15 20.47 3.54
C ARG A 70 -1.64 19.40 4.50
N PRO A 71 -0.93 19.79 5.58
CA PRO A 71 -0.41 18.84 6.55
C PRO A 71 -1.51 17.97 7.15
N LEU A 72 -1.21 16.69 7.33
CA LEU A 72 -2.03 15.80 8.13
C LEU A 72 -1.98 16.25 9.60
N LYS A 73 -3.07 16.00 10.34
CA LYS A 73 -3.17 16.36 11.75
C LYS A 73 -3.46 15.11 12.57
N VAL A 74 -2.77 14.97 13.71
CA VAL A 74 -3.04 13.90 14.69
C VAL A 74 -4.53 13.86 15.03
N SER A 75 -5.15 15.03 15.28
CA SER A 75 -6.58 15.12 15.62
C SER A 75 -7.53 14.61 14.52
N SER A 76 -7.10 14.60 13.26
CA SER A 76 -7.91 14.00 12.18
C SER A 76 -7.88 12.48 12.23
N LEU A 77 -6.71 11.89 12.52
CA LEU A 77 -6.57 10.44 12.71
C LEU A 77 -7.25 9.96 14.00
N GLU A 78 -7.09 10.69 15.09
CA GLU A 78 -7.78 10.39 16.35
C GLU A 78 -9.30 10.38 16.18
N ARG A 79 -9.83 11.30 15.37
CA ARG A 79 -11.25 11.34 15.03
C ARG A 79 -11.68 10.10 14.22
N TYR A 80 -10.92 9.68 13.22
CA TYR A 80 -11.23 8.44 12.48
C TYR A 80 -11.26 7.22 13.40
N ARG A 81 -10.38 7.17 14.40
CA ARG A 81 -10.40 6.09 15.38
C ARG A 81 -11.62 6.16 16.31
N SER A 82 -11.93 7.34 16.85
CA SER A 82 -13.00 7.49 17.83
C SER A 82 -14.42 7.44 17.24
N GLU A 83 -14.59 7.86 15.98
CA GLU A 83 -15.90 7.91 15.32
C GLU A 83 -16.16 6.70 14.41
N ASP A 84 -15.13 6.22 13.71
CA ASP A 84 -15.28 5.17 12.69
C ASP A 84 -14.60 3.83 13.08
N GLY A 85 -13.91 3.75 14.22
CA GLY A 85 -13.14 2.56 14.62
C GLY A 85 -11.92 2.27 13.72
N ILE A 86 -11.50 3.23 12.90
CA ILE A 86 -10.44 3.07 11.90
C ILE A 86 -9.06 3.30 12.52
N THR A 87 -8.08 2.44 12.18
CA THR A 87 -6.67 2.59 12.62
C THR A 87 -5.66 2.54 11.46
N MET A 88 -6.14 2.42 10.22
CA MET A 88 -5.33 2.48 9.00
C MET A 88 -5.67 3.71 8.17
N HIS A 89 -4.64 4.41 7.72
CA HIS A 89 -4.77 5.57 6.84
C HIS A 89 -4.29 5.23 5.42
N TRP A 90 -4.99 5.65 4.38
CA TRP A 90 -4.50 5.60 3.01
C TRP A 90 -4.04 7.01 2.61
N ARG A 91 -2.72 7.25 2.67
CA ARG A 91 -2.12 8.55 2.34
C ARG A 91 -1.66 8.55 0.90
N GLN A 92 -2.20 9.46 0.11
CA GLN A 92 -1.73 9.66 -1.27
C GLN A 92 -0.92 10.95 -1.35
N PHE A 93 0.29 10.88 -1.91
CA PHE A 93 1.13 12.05 -2.19
C PHE A 93 1.12 12.29 -3.70
N VAL A 94 0.59 13.43 -4.12
CA VAL A 94 0.43 13.82 -5.51
C VAL A 94 1.57 14.79 -5.87
N LEU A 95 2.48 14.35 -6.73
CA LEU A 95 3.67 15.07 -7.19
C LEU A 95 3.38 15.96 -8.41
N ASP A 96 2.26 16.67 -8.38
CA ASP A 96 1.75 17.46 -9.52
C ASP A 96 2.69 18.60 -9.98
N GLU A 97 3.60 19.08 -9.12
CA GLU A 97 4.61 20.08 -9.48
C GLU A 97 5.96 19.49 -9.92
N PHE A 98 6.15 18.18 -9.75
CA PHE A 98 7.46 17.53 -9.94
C PHE A 98 7.49 16.57 -11.12
N VAL A 99 6.50 16.62 -12.02
CA VAL A 99 6.41 15.73 -13.21
C VAL A 99 7.70 15.70 -14.04
N SER A 100 8.46 16.80 -14.04
CA SER A 100 9.71 16.96 -14.80
C SER A 100 10.83 17.66 -14.02
N SER A 101 10.84 17.52 -12.69
CA SER A 101 11.91 18.07 -11.84
C SER A 101 12.09 17.23 -10.57
N ASP A 102 13.26 17.30 -9.96
CA ASP A 102 13.51 16.64 -8.66
C ASP A 102 12.46 17.08 -7.62
N ILE A 103 11.99 16.14 -6.80
CA ILE A 103 11.17 16.46 -5.64
C ILE A 103 11.99 17.36 -4.72
N THR A 104 11.43 18.51 -4.34
CA THR A 104 12.13 19.45 -3.47
C THR A 104 12.35 18.84 -2.08
N LYS A 105 13.43 19.27 -1.42
CA LYS A 105 13.67 18.91 -0.01
C LYS A 105 12.48 19.24 0.87
N GLU A 106 11.86 20.40 0.64
CA GLU A 106 10.66 20.83 1.37
C GLU A 106 9.51 19.82 1.25
N PHE A 107 9.21 19.35 0.04
CA PHE A 107 8.13 18.38 -0.12
C PHE A 107 8.49 16.99 0.43
N LEU A 108 9.75 16.56 0.34
CA LEU A 108 10.22 15.34 1.02
C LEU A 108 10.06 15.46 2.54
N ASP A 109 10.38 16.61 3.13
CA ASP A 109 10.21 16.85 4.57
C ASP A 109 8.72 16.91 4.96
N ASN A 110 7.84 17.41 4.09
CA ASN A 110 6.40 17.33 4.27
C ASN A 110 5.90 15.88 4.34
N ILE A 111 6.38 15.00 3.44
CA ILE A 111 6.06 13.56 3.47
C ILE A 111 6.50 12.96 4.82
N ARG A 112 7.74 13.24 5.27
CA ARG A 112 8.23 12.78 6.58
C ARG A 112 7.34 13.26 7.72
N SER A 113 6.96 14.53 7.72
CA SER A 113 6.09 15.12 8.75
C SER A 113 4.71 14.45 8.81
N ASP A 114 4.14 14.09 7.66
CA ASP A 114 2.87 13.35 7.61
C ASP A 114 3.02 11.93 8.15
N LEU A 115 4.09 11.21 7.79
CA LEU A 115 4.35 9.87 8.30
C LEU A 115 4.64 9.88 9.82
N GLU A 116 5.35 10.89 10.31
CA GLU A 116 5.55 11.11 11.74
C GLU A 116 4.24 11.42 12.46
N THR A 117 3.33 12.16 11.81
CA THR A 117 1.98 12.40 12.35
C THR A 117 1.18 11.10 12.47
N ILE A 118 1.29 10.21 11.48
CA ILE A 118 0.65 8.88 11.48
C ILE A 118 1.22 8.03 12.63
N ARG A 119 2.55 8.01 12.78
CA ARG A 119 3.25 7.33 13.89
C ARG A 119 2.74 7.81 15.25
N ASN A 120 2.71 9.13 15.46
CA ASN A 120 2.29 9.72 16.73
C ASN A 120 0.81 9.46 17.06
N ALA A 121 -0.05 9.36 16.05
CA ALA A 121 -1.44 8.97 16.23
C ALA A 121 -1.64 7.46 16.47
N ARG A 122 -0.57 6.66 16.38
CA ARG A 122 -0.58 5.18 16.43
C ARG A 122 -1.41 4.55 15.32
N PHE A 123 -1.34 5.14 14.14
CA PHE A 123 -1.88 4.58 12.90
C PHE A 123 -0.75 3.93 12.10
N THR A 124 -1.14 3.11 11.13
CA THR A 124 -0.27 2.74 10.00
C THR A 124 -0.85 3.24 8.70
N THR A 125 -0.07 3.14 7.62
CA THR A 125 -0.51 3.66 6.34
C THR A 125 -0.22 2.78 5.13
N VAL A 126 -1.20 2.79 4.21
CA VAL A 126 -0.99 2.51 2.80
C VAL A 126 -0.60 3.82 2.14
N THR A 127 0.60 3.88 1.53
CA THR A 127 1.08 5.06 0.82
C THR A 127 0.94 4.88 -0.69
N ARG A 128 0.39 5.85 -1.41
CA ARG A 128 0.46 5.91 -2.89
C ARG A 128 1.15 7.19 -3.31
N ILE A 129 2.12 7.06 -4.20
CA ILE A 129 2.73 8.19 -4.91
C ILE A 129 2.15 8.24 -6.31
N LEU A 130 1.71 9.40 -6.78
CA LEU A 130 1.12 9.59 -8.11
C LEU A 130 1.38 11.02 -8.60
N TYR A 131 1.19 11.28 -9.90
CA TYR A 131 1.32 12.63 -10.47
C TYR A 131 -0.05 13.27 -10.74
N VAL A 132 -0.98 12.47 -11.28
CA VAL A 132 -2.23 12.97 -11.82
C VAL A 132 -3.39 12.48 -10.97
N LYS A 133 -4.08 13.39 -10.28
CA LYS A 133 -5.23 13.03 -9.43
C LYS A 133 -6.58 13.22 -10.12
N GLU A 134 -6.61 13.89 -11.26
CA GLU A 134 -7.83 14.29 -11.97
C GLU A 134 -7.63 14.02 -13.47
N MET A 135 -8.66 13.49 -14.12
CA MET A 135 -8.66 13.29 -15.57
C MET A 135 -8.66 14.66 -16.27
N PRO A 136 -7.93 14.85 -17.39
CA PRO A 136 -8.10 16.02 -18.25
C PRO A 136 -9.56 16.24 -18.63
N GLU A 137 -9.99 17.50 -18.77
CA GLU A 137 -11.40 17.83 -19.04
C GLU A 137 -11.94 17.19 -20.33
N ASN A 138 -11.10 17.03 -21.34
CA ASN A 138 -11.44 16.39 -22.60
C ASN A 138 -11.40 14.85 -22.54
N GLY A 139 -10.89 14.25 -21.46
CA GLY A 139 -10.70 12.80 -21.32
C GLY A 139 -9.54 12.23 -22.15
N GLU A 140 -8.75 13.08 -22.79
CA GLU A 140 -7.74 12.68 -23.78
C GLU A 140 -6.32 13.00 -23.33
N ALA A 141 -5.36 12.27 -23.89
CA ALA A 141 -3.93 12.53 -23.69
C ALA A 141 -3.52 13.94 -24.20
N PRO A 142 -2.44 14.55 -23.65
CA PRO A 142 -1.57 14.03 -22.60
C PRO A 142 -2.23 14.08 -21.21
N TYR A 143 -2.01 13.02 -20.42
CA TYR A 143 -2.62 12.87 -19.10
C TYR A 143 -1.82 13.55 -17.97
N GLY A 144 -0.51 13.76 -18.17
CA GLY A 144 0.34 14.51 -17.23
C GLY A 144 1.16 13.66 -16.26
N ASP A 145 1.26 12.34 -16.49
CA ASP A 145 2.22 11.49 -15.81
C ASP A 145 3.66 11.77 -16.27
N ALA A 146 4.63 11.50 -15.39
CA ALA A 146 6.05 11.77 -15.67
C ALA A 146 6.63 10.82 -16.73
N THR A 147 7.81 11.13 -17.26
CA THR A 147 8.56 10.16 -18.07
C THR A 147 9.17 9.07 -17.17
N LYS A 148 9.59 7.94 -17.77
CA LYS A 148 10.27 6.86 -17.01
C LYS A 148 11.48 7.38 -16.24
N GLU A 149 12.30 8.23 -16.85
CA GLU A 149 13.51 8.79 -16.23
C GLU A 149 13.17 9.54 -14.94
N TRP A 150 12.14 10.38 -14.98
CA TRP A 150 11.67 11.12 -13.80
C TRP A 150 11.02 10.20 -12.76
N MET A 151 10.27 9.18 -13.17
CA MET A 151 9.73 8.20 -12.21
C MET A 151 10.82 7.46 -11.45
N LEU A 152 11.86 6.98 -12.15
CA LEU A 152 13.00 6.31 -11.53
C LEU A 152 13.74 7.25 -10.57
N ARG A 153 13.92 8.52 -10.97
CA ARG A 153 14.52 9.55 -10.13
C ARG A 153 13.71 9.82 -8.86
N HIS A 154 12.39 9.91 -8.95
CA HIS A 154 11.53 10.14 -7.79
C HIS A 154 11.52 8.95 -6.83
N ILE A 155 11.52 7.72 -7.37
CA ILE A 155 11.65 6.49 -6.56
C ILE A 155 12.96 6.53 -5.77
N GLU A 156 14.08 6.92 -6.40
CA GLU A 156 15.36 7.10 -5.72
C GLU A 156 15.27 8.12 -4.57
N GLN A 157 14.66 9.29 -4.81
CA GLN A 157 14.50 10.34 -3.79
C GLN A 157 13.60 9.92 -2.61
N LEU A 158 12.63 9.03 -2.85
CA LEU A 158 11.69 8.53 -1.84
C LEU A 158 12.22 7.33 -1.07
N SER A 159 13.15 6.55 -1.63
CA SER A 159 13.71 5.34 -1.01
C SER A 159 14.17 5.53 0.45
N PRO A 160 14.90 6.60 0.81
CA PRO A 160 15.30 6.83 2.21
C PRO A 160 14.11 6.98 3.16
N ILE A 161 13.00 7.57 2.69
CA ILE A 161 11.78 7.76 3.50
C ILE A 161 11.10 6.42 3.76
N PHE A 162 11.07 5.52 2.78
CA PHE A 162 10.52 4.18 2.99
C PHE A 162 11.31 3.42 4.07
N SER A 163 12.64 3.47 4.05
CA SER A 163 13.44 2.87 5.13
C SER A 163 13.25 3.56 6.49
N GLU A 164 13.14 4.89 6.51
CA GLU A 164 12.98 5.69 7.75
C GLU A 164 11.63 5.45 8.46
N TYR A 165 10.60 5.06 7.70
CA TYR A 165 9.23 4.86 8.20
C TYR A 165 8.72 3.43 8.01
N GLU A 166 9.63 2.45 8.07
CA GLU A 166 9.32 1.01 7.97
C GLU A 166 8.34 0.50 9.02
N ASP A 167 8.31 1.13 10.19
CA ASP A 167 7.39 0.83 11.28
C ASP A 167 5.96 1.38 11.07
N VAL A 168 5.76 2.28 10.08
CA VAL A 168 4.50 3.00 9.87
C VAL A 168 3.85 2.65 8.52
N ILE A 169 4.66 2.43 7.48
CA ILE A 169 4.16 2.13 6.13
C ILE A 169 3.99 0.62 6.00
N ASP A 170 2.74 0.16 5.98
CA ASP A 170 2.44 -1.26 5.76
C ASP A 170 2.59 -1.62 4.27
N VAL A 171 2.11 -0.73 3.39
CA VAL A 171 2.02 -0.97 1.94
C VAL A 171 2.40 0.29 1.16
N VAL A 172 3.22 0.11 0.12
CA VAL A 172 3.42 1.10 -0.93
C VAL A 172 2.65 0.67 -2.18
N GLN A 173 1.69 1.48 -2.60
CA GLN A 173 0.99 1.30 -3.87
C GLN A 173 1.83 1.91 -4.99
N ALA A 174 2.15 1.10 -5.98
CA ALA A 174 2.81 1.52 -7.21
C ALA A 174 1.86 2.44 -7.98
N GLY A 175 1.90 3.75 -7.73
CA GLY A 175 0.97 4.71 -8.34
C GLY A 175 1.60 5.66 -9.36
N PHE A 176 2.89 5.51 -9.67
CA PHE A 176 3.59 6.47 -10.53
C PHE A 176 3.01 6.58 -11.95
N ILE A 177 2.38 5.52 -12.48
CA ILE A 177 1.90 5.48 -13.86
C ILE A 177 0.40 5.79 -13.93
N GLY A 178 0.06 6.74 -14.80
CA GLY A 178 -1.31 7.01 -15.22
C GLY A 178 -2.14 7.90 -14.28
N VAL A 179 -3.36 8.20 -14.71
CA VAL A 179 -4.35 8.95 -13.92
C VAL A 179 -4.72 8.14 -12.68
N TRP A 180 -4.81 8.83 -11.54
CA TRP A 180 -5.00 8.27 -10.19
C TRP A 180 -3.92 7.30 -9.71
N GLY A 181 -2.88 7.08 -10.51
CA GLY A 181 -1.86 6.06 -10.27
C GLY A 181 -2.38 4.64 -10.39
N GLU A 182 -3.22 4.39 -11.39
CA GLU A 182 -3.89 3.10 -11.62
C GLU A 182 -3.31 2.35 -12.83
N TRP A 183 -2.16 2.78 -13.35
CA TRP A 183 -1.52 2.16 -14.51
C TRP A 183 -2.43 2.15 -15.75
N TYR A 184 -3.27 3.18 -15.86
CA TYR A 184 -4.21 3.41 -16.95
C TYR A 184 -4.27 4.91 -17.27
N TYR A 185 -4.69 5.29 -18.49
CA TYR A 185 -4.67 6.68 -18.96
C TYR A 185 -3.28 7.32 -18.78
N THR A 186 -2.32 6.88 -19.58
CA THR A 186 -0.91 7.28 -19.47
C THR A 186 -0.38 7.86 -20.77
N THR A 187 0.43 8.91 -20.66
CA THR A 187 1.04 9.62 -21.78
C THR A 187 2.22 8.82 -22.36
N HIS A 188 2.92 8.06 -21.51
CA HIS A 188 4.21 7.46 -21.86
C HIS A 188 4.21 5.92 -21.87
N PHE A 189 3.27 5.26 -21.18
CA PHE A 189 3.35 3.83 -20.88
C PHE A 189 2.29 2.96 -21.57
N GLY A 190 1.71 3.47 -22.67
CA GLY A 190 0.69 2.79 -23.48
C GLY A 190 -0.70 2.84 -22.86
N ASP A 191 -1.71 3.00 -23.71
CA ASP A 191 -3.11 3.15 -23.29
C ASP A 191 -4.01 2.18 -24.06
N PRO A 192 -4.63 1.20 -23.39
CA PRO A 192 -5.52 0.24 -24.02
C PRO A 192 -6.82 0.87 -24.52
N HIS A 193 -7.18 2.09 -24.10
CA HIS A 193 -8.25 2.86 -24.73
C HIS A 193 -7.92 3.26 -26.18
N HIS A 194 -6.63 3.45 -26.47
CA HIS A 194 -6.10 3.90 -27.75
C HIS A 194 -5.36 2.78 -28.49
N ARG A 195 -5.95 1.58 -28.48
CA ARG A 195 -5.39 0.42 -29.17
C ARG A 195 -5.31 0.66 -30.68
N ASP A 196 -4.13 0.43 -31.23
CA ASP A 196 -3.88 0.41 -32.66
C ASP A 196 -4.01 -1.03 -33.18
N TYR A 197 -5.16 -1.35 -33.77
CA TYR A 197 -5.44 -2.69 -34.29
C TYR A 197 -4.62 -3.06 -35.53
N ASP A 198 -4.05 -2.08 -36.23
CA ASP A 198 -3.28 -2.29 -37.45
C ASP A 198 -1.77 -2.47 -37.16
N ASN A 199 -1.34 -2.17 -35.92
CA ASN A 199 0.03 -2.34 -35.48
C ASN A 199 0.21 -3.68 -34.72
N PRO A 200 0.89 -4.68 -35.30
CA PRO A 200 1.08 -5.98 -34.65
C PRO A 200 1.93 -5.91 -33.37
N ASP A 201 2.73 -4.86 -33.23
CA ASP A 201 3.52 -4.60 -32.02
C ASP A 201 2.70 -3.87 -30.94
N ASN A 202 1.50 -3.36 -31.25
CA ASN A 202 0.58 -2.76 -30.28
C ASN A 202 -0.38 -3.83 -29.72
N ILE A 203 0.17 -4.70 -28.87
CA ILE A 203 -0.63 -5.77 -28.24
C ILE A 203 -1.45 -5.16 -27.12
N ASP A 204 -2.77 -5.08 -27.34
CA ASP A 204 -3.76 -4.53 -26.39
C ASP A 204 -3.48 -3.09 -25.95
N GLY A 205 -2.95 -2.22 -26.83
CA GLY A 205 -2.65 -0.82 -26.51
C GLY A 205 -1.20 -0.55 -26.07
N TYR A 206 -0.35 -1.58 -26.08
CA TYR A 206 1.01 -1.51 -25.55
C TYR A 206 2.04 -2.03 -26.54
N THR A 207 3.13 -1.30 -26.69
CA THR A 207 4.34 -1.78 -27.38
C THR A 207 5.18 -2.66 -26.46
N PRO A 208 6.09 -3.50 -27.00
CA PRO A 208 7.04 -4.26 -26.18
C PRO A 208 7.89 -3.36 -25.28
N GLN A 209 8.29 -2.18 -25.76
CA GLN A 209 9.07 -1.23 -24.97
C GLN A 209 8.26 -0.66 -23.80
N GLN A 210 6.99 -0.29 -24.01
CA GLN A 210 6.12 0.18 -22.93
C GLN A 210 5.91 -0.88 -21.84
N TRP A 211 5.82 -2.16 -22.21
CA TRP A 211 5.81 -3.25 -21.23
C TRP A 211 7.12 -3.38 -20.45
N GLN A 212 8.27 -3.15 -21.09
CA GLN A 212 9.55 -3.13 -20.38
C GLN A 212 9.64 -1.93 -19.43
N ASP A 213 9.27 -0.74 -19.89
CA ASP A 213 9.30 0.49 -19.09
C ASP A 213 8.40 0.39 -17.85
N ARG A 214 7.19 -0.16 -18.02
CA ARG A 214 6.28 -0.52 -16.93
C ARG A 214 6.94 -1.42 -15.89
N LYS A 215 7.60 -2.50 -16.34
CA LYS A 215 8.31 -3.41 -15.42
C LYS A 215 9.44 -2.71 -14.71
N GLU A 216 10.27 -1.94 -15.42
CA GLU A 216 11.39 -1.22 -14.83
C GLU A 216 10.95 -0.28 -13.70
N VAL A 217 9.86 0.47 -13.89
CA VAL A 217 9.29 1.33 -12.83
C VAL A 217 8.82 0.51 -11.63
N LEU A 218 8.12 -0.60 -11.85
CA LEU A 218 7.65 -1.47 -10.76
C LEU A 218 8.82 -2.08 -9.98
N PHE A 219 9.81 -2.63 -10.67
CA PHE A 219 10.96 -3.27 -10.03
C PHE A 219 11.84 -2.25 -9.31
N ALA A 220 12.02 -1.05 -9.87
CA ALA A 220 12.69 0.03 -9.16
C ALA A 220 11.98 0.36 -7.84
N LEU A 221 10.64 0.40 -7.81
CA LEU A 221 9.90 0.61 -6.58
C LEU A 221 10.09 -0.55 -5.59
N ILE A 222 9.98 -1.80 -6.04
CA ILE A 222 10.19 -2.99 -5.21
C ILE A 222 11.58 -2.99 -4.59
N ASP A 223 12.61 -2.65 -5.37
CA ASP A 223 13.99 -2.61 -4.90
C ASP A 223 14.27 -1.41 -3.98
N SER A 224 13.44 -0.36 -4.04
CA SER A 224 13.59 0.86 -3.24
C SER A 224 13.00 0.79 -1.83
N VAL A 225 12.15 -0.21 -1.55
CA VAL A 225 11.48 -0.37 -0.25
C VAL A 225 12.12 -1.49 0.58
N PRO A 226 12.06 -1.43 1.93
CA PRO A 226 12.46 -2.56 2.78
C PRO A 226 11.67 -3.84 2.48
N SER A 227 12.29 -5.01 2.65
CA SER A 227 11.65 -6.31 2.38
C SER A 227 10.45 -6.66 3.26
N SER A 228 10.24 -5.91 4.35
CA SER A 228 9.09 -6.01 5.24
C SER A 228 7.85 -5.30 4.70
N MET A 229 8.01 -4.36 3.76
CA MET A 229 6.92 -3.62 3.14
C MET A 229 6.33 -4.38 1.96
N LEU A 230 5.01 -4.29 1.82
CA LEU A 230 4.34 -4.80 0.64
C LEU A 230 4.32 -3.74 -0.46
N VAL A 231 4.70 -4.12 -1.68
CA VAL A 231 4.39 -3.33 -2.88
C VAL A 231 3.16 -3.91 -3.54
N THR A 232 2.16 -3.07 -3.81
CA THR A 232 0.92 -3.50 -4.48
C THR A 232 0.72 -2.71 -5.76
N LEU A 233 0.20 -3.39 -6.77
CA LEU A 233 -0.29 -2.74 -7.98
C LEU A 233 -1.81 -2.61 -7.87
N HIS A 234 -2.33 -1.45 -8.26
CA HIS A 234 -3.76 -1.19 -8.30
C HIS A 234 -4.15 -1.02 -9.77
N PHE A 235 -5.14 -1.79 -10.20
CA PHE A 235 -5.72 -1.74 -11.54
C PHE A 235 -7.18 -1.32 -11.43
#